data_AF-A0A814X905-F1
#
_entry.id   AF-A0A814X905-F1
#
_cell.length_a   1.000
_cell.length_b   1.000
_cell.length_c   1.000
_cell.angle_alpha   90.00
_cell.angle_beta   90.00
_cell.angle_gamma   90.00
#
_symmetry.space_group_name_H-M   'P 1'
#
loop_
_entity.id
_entity.type
_entity.pdbx_description
1 polymer ?
#
loop_
_entity_poly.entity_id
_entity_poly.type
_entity_poly.pdbx_seq_one_letter_code
_entity_poly.pdbx_strand_id
1 'polypeptide(L)'
;MKFLPVEPNSNILELFILPTDPFLAPDFAKNGPYSPGDLFLEEPPGSGYYTIQGRKDDILVHVTGEKTSALPMELVIRQHCIVERVVVLGHNRLCCAVLIQLNIEEASKHELCEIEKQVLTAVNAANKDAPSHSQIVPAMVKILPMSKRLPITAKGNVIRKLADLEYKDIIEKMYEEFLNMSKTDSYTERPCQQHSWTRDRICNYLQSTVAHVLNKPIETFADYTKSLHSLSLDSLTAVQLRNTLCFEFGQLEQNIIFEFPSIDVLADELLRITSKQQARTSNDPLHYKETEEIIDKYIDLMKAHKDQMIIASETISSDLDSNASKKRVVLITGANGSLGSHIMLDLMKKPQVKRVYCLLRGENATDRLHRAMQTRKQDLTVLLDTNRVVVLSMDLNDEKLGQTLAMYEQLQREVTDVIHSAWKMDFNMTIKDFHRECLQGLYHLLKLASNTLTQSTMRFHFISSISSAGSGLIEEIEEEPLPRQEGLSLPQGYGQSKYAGEHICWAAMDLWGELEADVQSCIPK
;
A
#
# COMPACT_ATOMS: atom_id res chain seq x y z
N MET A 1 -16.72 26.80 -13.33
CA MET A 1 -15.82 25.64 -13.12
C MET A 1 -15.25 25.67 -11.69
N LYS A 2 -14.76 24.53 -11.15
CA LYS A 2 -14.09 24.38 -9.85
C LYS A 2 -12.86 23.48 -10.00
N PHE A 3 -11.79 23.76 -9.27
CA PHE A 3 -10.62 22.89 -9.17
C PHE A 3 -10.61 22.17 -7.81
N LEU A 4 -10.60 20.84 -7.82
CA LEU A 4 -10.67 20.00 -6.62
C LEU A 4 -9.44 19.07 -6.58
N PRO A 5 -8.73 18.93 -5.44
CA PRO A 5 -7.61 18.01 -5.33
C PRO A 5 -7.96 16.60 -5.81
N VAL A 6 -7.09 16.00 -6.63
CA VAL A 6 -7.26 14.61 -7.12
C VAL A 6 -7.31 13.65 -5.94
N GLU A 7 -6.47 13.93 -4.94
CA GLU A 7 -6.37 13.19 -3.71
C GLU A 7 -6.19 14.12 -2.51
N PRO A 8 -6.50 13.64 -1.30
CA PRO A 8 -6.11 14.32 -0.08
C PRO A 8 -4.59 14.56 -0.04
N ASN A 9 -4.18 15.83 -0.16
CA ASN A 9 -2.81 16.36 -0.09
C ASN A 9 -2.07 16.36 -1.43
N SER A 10 -2.77 16.10 -2.51
CA SER A 10 -2.23 16.38 -3.83
C SER A 10 -2.26 17.89 -4.09
N ASN A 11 -1.11 18.45 -4.46
CA ASN A 11 -1.07 19.79 -5.05
C ASN A 11 -1.72 19.79 -6.46
N ILE A 12 -2.01 18.61 -7.00
CA ILE A 12 -2.68 18.40 -8.27
C ILE A 12 -4.21 18.44 -8.04
N LEU A 13 -4.88 19.31 -8.77
CA LEU A 13 -6.30 19.60 -8.78
C LEU A 13 -6.94 19.09 -10.08
N GLU A 14 -8.02 18.32 -9.98
CA GLU A 14 -8.92 17.96 -11.06
C GLU A 14 -9.92 19.10 -11.35
N LEU A 15 -10.11 19.42 -12.62
CA LEU A 15 -11.12 20.38 -13.07
C LEU A 15 -12.52 19.75 -13.04
N PHE A 16 -13.49 20.49 -12.53
CA PHE A 16 -14.92 20.17 -12.58
C PHE A 16 -15.71 21.32 -13.20
N ILE A 17 -16.53 21.03 -14.20
CA ILE A 17 -17.45 21.98 -14.83
C ILE A 17 -18.78 21.91 -14.08
N LEU A 18 -19.27 23.06 -13.61
CA LEU A 18 -20.50 23.11 -12.81
C LEU A 18 -21.74 22.99 -13.72
N PRO A 19 -22.87 22.46 -13.23
CA PRO A 19 -24.12 22.38 -14.02
C PRO A 19 -24.66 23.74 -14.47
N THR A 20 -24.28 24.81 -13.76
CA THR A 20 -24.65 26.19 -14.08
C THR A 20 -23.79 26.81 -15.18
N ASP A 21 -22.80 26.10 -15.70
CA ASP A 21 -21.92 26.60 -16.77
C ASP A 21 -22.69 26.63 -18.10
N PRO A 22 -22.84 27.81 -18.74
CA PRO A 22 -23.65 27.96 -19.95
C PRO A 22 -23.09 27.20 -21.17
N PHE A 23 -21.84 26.72 -21.10
CA PHE A 23 -21.19 25.97 -22.17
C PHE A 23 -21.17 24.46 -21.94
N LEU A 24 -21.70 23.96 -20.82
CA LEU A 24 -21.81 22.53 -20.57
C LEU A 24 -22.95 21.94 -21.40
N ALA A 25 -22.67 20.87 -22.16
CA ALA A 25 -23.70 20.26 -22.99
C ALA A 25 -24.86 19.72 -22.12
N PRO A 26 -26.13 19.82 -22.58
CA PRO A 26 -27.32 19.58 -21.76
C PRO A 26 -27.37 18.19 -21.11
N ASP A 27 -26.79 17.18 -21.78
CA ASP A 27 -26.77 15.80 -21.29
C ASP A 27 -25.86 15.60 -20.07
N PHE A 28 -24.81 16.43 -19.94
CA PHE A 28 -23.90 16.38 -18.79
C PHE A 28 -24.41 17.23 -17.61
N ALA A 29 -25.16 18.30 -17.87
CA ALA A 29 -25.70 19.18 -16.82
C ALA A 29 -26.71 18.48 -15.90
N LYS A 30 -27.39 17.43 -16.37
CA LYS A 30 -28.39 16.67 -15.61
C LYS A 30 -27.80 15.82 -14.48
N ASN A 31 -26.51 15.48 -14.55
CA ASN A 31 -25.86 14.50 -13.66
C ASN A 31 -24.95 15.14 -12.60
N GLY A 32 -25.08 16.45 -12.36
CA GLY A 32 -24.23 17.18 -11.42
C GLY A 32 -22.93 17.70 -12.07
N PRO A 33 -21.94 18.13 -11.27
CA PRO A 33 -20.67 18.65 -11.80
C PRO A 33 -19.96 17.63 -12.68
N TYR A 34 -19.64 18.02 -13.92
CA TYR A 34 -18.96 17.17 -14.88
C TYR A 34 -17.45 17.24 -14.68
N SER A 35 -16.79 16.09 -14.54
CA SER A 35 -15.32 16.04 -14.58
C SER A 35 -14.83 15.66 -15.98
N PRO A 36 -14.11 16.54 -16.69
CA PRO A 36 -13.32 16.15 -17.84
C PRO A 36 -12.11 15.28 -17.46
N GLY A 37 -11.71 15.23 -16.18
CA GLY A 37 -10.52 14.49 -15.74
C GLY A 37 -9.19 15.19 -16.04
N ASP A 38 -9.20 16.48 -16.38
CA ASP A 38 -7.98 17.29 -16.56
C ASP A 38 -7.41 17.68 -15.20
N LEU A 39 -6.10 17.55 -15.05
CA LEU A 39 -5.34 17.75 -13.82
C LEU A 39 -4.44 19.00 -13.92
N PHE A 40 -4.39 19.78 -12.85
CA PHE A 40 -3.76 21.09 -12.79
C PHE A 40 -2.98 21.27 -11.49
N LEU A 41 -1.90 22.04 -11.49
CA LEU A 41 -1.15 22.45 -10.31
C LEU A 41 -1.26 23.96 -10.18
N GLU A 42 -1.59 24.47 -9.00
CA GLU A 42 -1.64 25.92 -8.77
C GLU A 42 -0.23 26.44 -8.43
N GLU A 43 0.34 27.28 -9.30
CA GLU A 43 1.72 27.76 -9.16
C GLU A 43 1.82 29.29 -9.33
N PRO A 44 2.24 30.04 -8.29
CA PRO A 44 2.43 29.61 -6.90
C PRO A 44 1.11 29.23 -6.20
N PRO A 45 1.13 28.48 -5.08
CA PRO A 45 -0.07 28.12 -4.34
C PRO A 45 -0.89 29.36 -3.92
N GLY A 46 -2.19 29.36 -4.20
CA GLY A 46 -3.10 30.47 -3.89
C GLY A 46 -3.04 31.66 -4.85
N SER A 47 -2.32 31.54 -5.97
CA SER A 47 -2.16 32.62 -6.95
C SER A 47 -3.34 32.73 -7.94
N GLY A 48 -4.17 31.69 -8.06
CA GLY A 48 -5.19 31.58 -9.11
C GLY A 48 -4.64 31.25 -10.50
N TYR A 49 -3.33 31.00 -10.64
CA TYR A 49 -2.71 30.53 -11.88
C TYR A 49 -2.48 29.02 -11.83
N TYR A 50 -2.88 28.32 -12.91
CA TYR A 50 -2.85 26.86 -12.97
C TYR A 50 -2.00 26.37 -14.15
N THR A 51 -1.08 25.45 -13.85
CA THR A 51 -0.28 24.71 -14.82
C THR A 51 -0.92 23.34 -15.05
N ILE A 52 -1.21 22.98 -16.30
CA ILE A 52 -1.75 21.64 -16.62
C ILE A 52 -0.70 20.57 -16.30
N GLN A 53 -1.09 19.56 -15.52
CA GLN A 53 -0.27 18.41 -15.15
C GLN A 53 -0.54 17.17 -16.01
N GLY A 54 -1.72 17.09 -16.63
CA GLY A 54 -2.11 15.97 -17.50
C GLY A 54 -3.57 15.60 -17.30
N ARG A 55 -3.94 14.33 -17.54
CA ARG A 55 -5.27 13.82 -17.23
C ARG A 55 -5.22 12.68 -16.23
N LYS A 56 -6.31 12.51 -15.49
CA LYS A 56 -6.52 11.43 -14.53
C LYS A 56 -6.36 10.05 -15.17
N ASP A 57 -6.83 9.90 -16.41
CA ASP A 57 -6.66 8.66 -17.18
C ASP A 57 -5.22 8.41 -17.65
N ASP A 58 -4.30 9.37 -17.46
CA ASP A 58 -2.87 9.25 -17.78
C ASP A 58 -2.00 8.85 -16.58
N ILE A 59 -2.59 8.74 -15.38
CA ILE A 59 -1.89 8.24 -14.19
C ILE A 59 -2.05 6.72 -14.10
N LEU A 60 -0.93 6.02 -14.16
CA LEU A 60 -0.83 4.58 -13.91
C LEU A 60 -0.53 4.35 -12.43
N VAL A 61 -1.26 3.44 -11.80
CA VAL A 61 -1.01 3.02 -10.41
C VAL A 61 -0.52 1.59 -10.46
N HIS A 62 0.70 1.35 -10.00
CA HIS A 62 1.33 0.02 -9.97
C HIS A 62 0.80 -0.82 -8.80
N VAL A 63 1.06 -2.13 -8.82
CA VAL A 63 0.68 -3.03 -7.70
C VAL A 63 1.32 -2.64 -6.37
N THR A 64 2.45 -1.92 -6.42
CA THR A 64 3.16 -1.38 -5.26
C THR A 64 2.50 -0.13 -4.67
N GLY A 65 1.49 0.42 -5.35
CA GLY A 65 0.85 1.70 -5.02
C GLY A 65 1.58 2.93 -5.57
N GLU A 66 2.74 2.74 -6.21
CA GLU A 66 3.49 3.81 -6.88
C GLU A 66 2.71 4.33 -8.10
N LYS A 67 2.88 5.63 -8.39
CA LYS A 67 2.16 6.31 -9.47
C LYS A 67 3.11 6.79 -10.55
N THR A 68 2.73 6.56 -11.80
CA THR A 68 3.47 7.00 -12.98
C THR A 68 2.59 7.85 -13.88
N SER A 69 3.10 9.01 -14.29
CA SER A 69 2.45 9.83 -15.31
C SER A 69 2.91 9.39 -16.69
N ALA A 70 2.02 8.76 -17.46
CA ALA A 70 2.34 8.19 -18.78
C ALA A 70 2.55 9.25 -19.87
N LEU A 71 1.73 10.30 -19.87
CA LEU A 71 1.67 11.28 -20.97
C LEU A 71 3.01 12.01 -21.22
N PRO A 72 3.74 12.52 -20.22
CA PRO A 72 5.04 13.16 -20.45
C PRO A 72 6.03 12.22 -21.16
N MET A 73 6.07 10.94 -20.75
CA MET A 73 6.93 9.94 -21.35
C MET A 73 6.55 9.66 -22.80
N GLU A 74 5.25 9.49 -23.07
CA GLU A 74 4.70 9.31 -24.42
C GLU A 74 5.05 10.50 -25.33
N LEU A 75 4.93 11.73 -24.84
CA LEU A 75 5.23 12.94 -25.59
C LEU A 75 6.72 13.01 -25.97
N VAL A 76 7.63 12.69 -25.06
CA VAL A 76 9.07 12.67 -25.33
C VAL A 76 9.42 11.58 -26.34
N ILE A 77 8.88 10.37 -26.18
CA ILE A 77 9.12 9.26 -27.13
C ILE A 77 8.61 9.61 -28.53
N ARG A 78 7.45 10.28 -28.64
CA ARG A 78 6.84 10.69 -29.91
C ARG A 78 7.60 11.80 -30.64
N GLN A 79 8.54 12.49 -30.00
CA GLN A 79 9.38 13.48 -30.69
C GLN A 79 10.40 12.82 -31.64
N HIS A 80 10.68 11.53 -31.44
CA HIS A 80 11.60 10.80 -32.30
C HIS A 80 10.92 10.42 -33.63
N CYS A 81 11.56 10.74 -34.76
CA CYS A 81 10.97 10.60 -36.11
C CYS A 81 10.53 9.17 -36.47
N ILE A 82 11.19 8.15 -35.90
CA ILE A 82 10.87 6.74 -36.12
C ILE A 82 9.52 6.32 -35.48
N VAL A 83 9.04 7.07 -34.49
CA VAL A 83 7.83 6.75 -33.72
C VAL A 83 6.64 7.55 -34.27
N GLU A 84 5.65 6.84 -34.81
CA GLU A 84 4.38 7.43 -35.23
C GLU A 84 3.45 7.62 -34.01
N ARG A 85 3.31 6.57 -33.20
CA ARG A 85 2.49 6.58 -31.97
C ARG A 85 3.12 5.72 -30.90
N VAL A 86 2.80 6.05 -29.67
CA VAL A 86 3.27 5.35 -28.48
C VAL A 86 2.16 5.35 -27.44
N VAL A 87 2.12 4.29 -26.64
CA VAL A 87 1.32 4.24 -25.43
C VAL A 87 2.14 3.60 -24.31
N VAL A 88 2.19 4.27 -23.16
CA VAL A 88 2.77 3.73 -21.94
C VAL A 88 1.65 3.11 -21.12
N LEU A 89 1.90 1.88 -20.65
CA LEU A 89 0.98 0.99 -19.97
C LEU A 89 1.60 0.52 -18.65
N GLY A 90 0.82 -0.11 -17.79
CA GLY A 90 1.32 -0.64 -16.50
C GLY A 90 0.39 -0.42 -15.32
N HIS A 91 -0.86 -0.01 -15.54
CA HIS A 91 -1.84 0.06 -14.45
C HIS A 91 -2.07 -1.33 -13.85
N ASN A 92 -2.00 -1.43 -12.53
CA ASN A 92 -2.06 -2.68 -11.78
C ASN A 92 -1.01 -3.72 -12.24
N ARG A 93 0.17 -3.25 -12.65
CA ARG A 93 1.34 -4.08 -12.98
C ARG A 93 2.54 -3.67 -12.13
N LEU A 94 3.64 -4.41 -12.24
CA LEU A 94 4.86 -4.19 -11.43
C LEU A 94 5.72 -3.02 -11.93
N CYS A 95 5.67 -2.71 -13.23
CA CYS A 95 6.43 -1.65 -13.85
C CYS A 95 5.77 -1.19 -15.15
N CYS A 96 6.27 -0.10 -15.74
CA CYS A 96 5.75 0.41 -16.99
C CYS A 96 6.17 -0.44 -18.20
N ALA A 97 5.22 -0.64 -19.12
CA ALA A 97 5.43 -1.21 -20.44
C ALA A 97 5.17 -0.14 -21.51
N VAL A 98 5.79 -0.27 -22.68
CA VAL A 98 5.51 0.62 -23.80
C VAL A 98 5.27 -0.13 -25.10
N LEU A 99 4.21 0.23 -25.80
CA LEU A 99 3.94 -0.22 -27.16
C LEU A 99 4.27 0.90 -28.14
N ILE A 100 5.10 0.59 -29.12
CA ILE A 100 5.59 1.54 -30.12
C ILE A 100 5.01 1.18 -31.49
N GLN A 101 4.30 2.12 -32.08
CA GLN A 101 3.89 2.08 -33.48
C GLN A 101 4.87 2.91 -34.30
N LEU A 102 5.52 2.27 -35.29
CA LEU A 102 6.50 2.92 -36.13
C LEU A 102 5.87 3.82 -37.19
N ASN A 103 6.59 4.87 -37.55
CA ASN A 103 6.35 5.59 -38.80
C ASN A 103 6.90 4.75 -39.95
N ILE A 104 6.01 4.26 -40.81
CA ILE A 104 6.37 3.32 -41.88
C ILE A 104 7.33 3.95 -42.88
N GLU A 105 7.16 5.23 -43.21
CA GLU A 105 7.99 5.91 -44.21
C GLU A 105 9.43 6.05 -43.72
N GLU A 106 9.62 6.40 -42.45
CA GLU A 106 10.95 6.49 -41.85
C GLU A 106 11.54 5.13 -41.51
N ALA A 107 10.73 4.19 -41.00
CA ALA A 107 11.18 2.85 -40.66
C ALA A 107 11.62 2.05 -41.89
N SER A 108 11.00 2.27 -43.06
CA SER A 108 11.39 1.59 -44.31
C SER A 108 12.80 1.97 -44.80
N LYS A 109 13.38 3.06 -44.26
CA LYS A 109 14.74 3.53 -44.62
C LYS A 109 15.84 2.88 -43.78
N HIS A 110 15.47 2.11 -42.75
CA HIS A 110 16.39 1.59 -41.75
C HIS A 110 16.24 0.07 -41.60
N GLU A 111 17.31 -0.59 -41.20
CA GLU A 111 17.25 -2.00 -40.80
C GLU A 111 16.64 -2.16 -39.40
N LEU A 112 16.12 -3.35 -39.08
CA LEU A 112 15.44 -3.63 -37.80
C LEU A 112 16.29 -3.30 -36.57
N CYS A 113 17.57 -3.64 -36.59
CA CYS A 113 18.49 -3.35 -35.48
C CYS A 113 18.65 -1.84 -35.24
N GLU A 114 18.69 -1.06 -36.32
CA GLU A 114 18.82 0.40 -36.23
C GLU A 114 17.51 1.03 -35.73
N ILE A 115 16.36 0.51 -36.15
CA ILE A 115 15.04 0.91 -35.63
C ILE A 115 14.97 0.66 -34.12
N GLU A 116 15.35 -0.53 -33.65
CA GLU A 116 15.35 -0.87 -32.24
C GLU A 116 16.24 0.09 -31.42
N LYS A 117 17.44 0.38 -31.93
CA LYS A 117 18.35 1.33 -31.29
C LYS A 117 17.79 2.75 -31.22
N GLN A 118 17.14 3.22 -32.28
CA GLN A 118 16.50 4.52 -32.31
C GLN A 118 15.31 4.60 -31.34
N VAL A 119 14.47 3.56 -31.30
CA VAL A 119 13.36 3.45 -30.34
C VAL A 119 13.88 3.45 -28.91
N LEU A 120 14.93 2.68 -28.61
CA LEU A 120 15.55 2.67 -27.27
C LEU A 120 16.15 4.03 -26.92
N THR A 121 16.71 4.75 -27.89
CA THR A 121 17.21 6.11 -27.67
C THR A 121 16.07 7.06 -27.28
N ALA A 122 14.92 6.95 -27.93
CA ALA A 122 13.72 7.73 -27.59
C ALA A 122 13.17 7.39 -26.19
N VAL A 123 13.13 6.10 -25.84
CA VAL A 123 12.71 5.64 -24.50
C VAL A 123 13.69 6.12 -23.42
N ASN A 124 15.00 6.03 -23.67
CA ASN A 124 16.02 6.53 -22.73
C ASN A 124 15.92 8.03 -22.52
N ALA A 125 15.57 8.81 -23.55
CA ALA A 125 15.30 10.23 -23.41
C ALA A 125 14.10 10.49 -22.47
N ALA A 126 13.03 9.70 -22.58
CA ALA A 126 11.88 9.81 -21.67
C ALA A 126 12.19 9.35 -20.24
N ASN A 127 13.01 8.31 -20.07
CA ASN A 127 13.41 7.81 -18.76
C ASN A 127 14.26 8.81 -17.96
N LYS A 128 14.98 9.72 -18.64
CA LYS A 128 15.86 10.71 -18.00
C LYS A 128 15.10 11.65 -17.05
N ASP A 129 13.89 12.03 -17.43
CA ASP A 129 13.04 12.95 -16.66
C ASP A 129 11.96 12.20 -15.85
N ALA A 130 11.92 10.86 -15.94
CA ALA A 130 11.00 10.02 -15.21
C ALA A 130 11.54 9.62 -13.82
N PRO A 131 10.69 9.54 -12.78
CA PRO A 131 11.05 8.92 -11.51
C PRO A 131 11.57 7.49 -11.72
N SER A 132 12.44 7.00 -10.82
CA SER A 132 13.11 5.71 -10.99
C SER A 132 12.12 4.53 -11.14
N HIS A 133 11.06 4.51 -10.34
CA HIS A 133 9.97 3.52 -10.43
C HIS A 133 9.12 3.60 -11.71
N SER A 134 9.19 4.73 -12.43
CA SER A 134 8.45 4.97 -13.68
C SER A 134 9.27 4.64 -14.92
N GLN A 135 10.57 4.38 -14.80
CA GLN A 135 11.44 4.14 -15.94
C GLN A 135 11.03 2.87 -16.69
N ILE A 136 11.05 2.93 -18.02
CA ILE A 136 10.75 1.80 -18.90
C ILE A 136 12.06 1.08 -19.22
N VAL A 137 12.18 -0.16 -18.78
CA VAL A 137 13.34 -1.00 -19.09
C VAL A 137 13.28 -1.52 -20.53
N PRO A 138 14.43 -1.80 -21.19
CA PRO A 138 14.45 -2.27 -22.57
C PRO A 138 13.60 -3.51 -22.83
N ALA A 139 13.55 -4.45 -21.88
CA ALA A 139 12.72 -5.67 -21.97
C ALA A 139 11.21 -5.38 -22.03
N MET A 140 10.79 -4.21 -21.53
CA MET A 140 9.39 -3.75 -21.51
C MET A 140 9.06 -2.81 -22.67
N VAL A 141 9.94 -2.74 -23.69
CA VAL A 141 9.70 -2.02 -24.94
C VAL A 141 9.27 -2.98 -26.03
N LYS A 142 8.06 -2.79 -26.57
CA LYS A 142 7.56 -3.60 -27.69
C LYS A 142 7.25 -2.75 -28.90
N ILE A 143 7.99 -3.03 -29.96
CA ILE A 143 7.68 -2.52 -31.30
C ILE A 143 6.57 -3.38 -31.89
N LEU A 144 5.45 -2.74 -32.25
CA LEU A 144 4.33 -3.42 -32.88
C LEU A 144 4.66 -3.79 -34.34
N PRO A 145 4.16 -4.93 -34.85
CA PRO A 145 4.26 -5.26 -36.26
C PRO A 145 3.69 -4.16 -37.15
N MET A 146 4.25 -3.99 -38.35
CA MET A 146 3.81 -2.98 -39.33
C MET A 146 2.34 -3.10 -39.75
N SER A 147 1.69 -4.24 -39.51
CA SER A 147 0.26 -4.45 -39.75
C SER A 147 -0.66 -3.96 -38.62
N LYS A 148 -0.12 -3.76 -37.41
CA LYS A 148 -0.88 -3.38 -36.21
C LYS A 148 -0.83 -1.87 -35.98
N ARG A 149 -1.92 -1.31 -35.45
CA ARG A 149 -2.08 0.13 -35.20
C ARG A 149 -2.66 0.36 -33.82
N LEU A 150 -2.16 1.36 -33.13
CA LEU A 150 -2.73 1.76 -31.86
C LEU A 150 -4.11 2.40 -32.09
N PRO A 151 -5.12 2.07 -31.26
CA PRO A 151 -6.44 2.64 -31.37
C PRO A 151 -6.40 4.14 -31.08
N ILE A 152 -7.05 4.95 -31.92
CA ILE A 152 -7.05 6.41 -31.82
C ILE A 152 -8.44 6.99 -31.72
N THR A 153 -8.53 8.16 -31.09
CA THR A 153 -9.70 9.05 -31.16
C THR A 153 -9.80 9.72 -32.53
N ALA A 154 -10.94 10.34 -32.83
CA ALA A 154 -11.11 11.18 -34.02
C ALA A 154 -10.10 12.35 -34.10
N LYS A 155 -9.47 12.72 -32.97
CA LYS A 155 -8.42 13.75 -32.90
C LYS A 155 -6.99 13.19 -33.06
N GLY A 156 -6.84 11.89 -33.27
CA GLY A 156 -5.54 11.23 -33.47
C GLY A 156 -4.80 10.82 -32.18
N ASN A 157 -5.37 11.09 -31.00
CA ASN A 157 -4.78 10.64 -29.73
C ASN A 157 -5.03 9.16 -29.48
N VAL A 158 -4.04 8.45 -28.95
CA VAL A 158 -4.15 7.02 -28.62
C VAL A 158 -5.11 6.81 -27.44
N ILE A 159 -5.99 5.80 -27.56
CA ILE A 159 -6.94 5.43 -26.52
C ILE A 159 -6.32 4.31 -25.66
N ARG A 160 -5.65 4.67 -24.56
CA ARG A 160 -4.88 3.74 -23.71
C ARG A 160 -5.68 2.53 -23.23
N LYS A 161 -6.89 2.74 -22.70
CA LYS A 161 -7.77 1.66 -22.21
C LYS A 161 -8.12 0.66 -23.32
N LEU A 162 -8.32 1.14 -24.55
CA LEU A 162 -8.62 0.27 -25.69
C LEU A 162 -7.36 -0.45 -26.18
N ALA A 163 -6.20 0.22 -26.16
CA ALA A 163 -4.92 -0.40 -26.50
C ALA A 163 -4.55 -1.53 -25.52
N ASP A 164 -4.79 -1.32 -24.22
CA ASP A 164 -4.58 -2.33 -23.18
C ASP A 164 -5.43 -3.59 -23.43
N LEU A 165 -6.70 -3.40 -23.83
CA LEU A 165 -7.60 -4.50 -24.16
C LEU A 165 -7.22 -5.20 -25.47
N GLU A 166 -6.94 -4.44 -26.54
CA GLU A 166 -6.63 -4.98 -27.87
C GLU A 166 -5.30 -5.73 -27.92
N TYR A 167 -4.32 -5.28 -27.14
CA TYR A 167 -2.99 -5.86 -27.09
C TYR A 167 -2.73 -6.68 -25.83
N LYS A 168 -3.79 -7.05 -25.10
CA LYS A 168 -3.72 -7.78 -23.82
C LYS A 168 -2.76 -8.98 -23.89
N ASP A 169 -2.90 -9.84 -24.89
CA ASP A 169 -2.06 -11.04 -25.04
C ASP A 169 -0.57 -10.70 -25.21
N ILE A 170 -0.25 -9.62 -25.92
CA ILE A 170 1.14 -9.17 -26.12
C ILE A 170 1.69 -8.64 -24.80
N ILE A 171 0.89 -7.84 -24.10
CA ILE A 171 1.28 -7.21 -22.84
C ILE A 171 1.49 -8.28 -21.76
N GLU A 172 0.58 -9.24 -21.64
CA GLU A 172 0.69 -10.36 -20.70
C GLU A 172 1.94 -11.17 -20.99
N LYS A 173 2.19 -11.51 -22.26
CA LYS A 173 3.41 -12.20 -22.67
C LYS A 173 4.68 -11.40 -22.33
N MET A 174 4.70 -10.09 -22.50
CA MET A 174 5.85 -9.26 -22.11
C MET A 174 6.11 -9.33 -20.60
N TYR A 175 5.08 -9.21 -19.77
CA TYR A 175 5.25 -9.33 -18.32
C TYR A 175 5.62 -10.75 -17.91
N GLU A 176 5.07 -11.78 -18.55
CA GLU A 176 5.46 -13.17 -18.31
C GLU A 176 6.92 -13.41 -18.69
N GLU A 177 7.38 -12.94 -19.85
CA GLU A 177 8.78 -13.04 -20.28
C GLU A 177 9.68 -12.25 -19.34
N PHE A 178 9.29 -11.04 -18.94
CA PHE A 178 10.05 -10.21 -18.02
C PHE A 178 10.16 -10.85 -16.63
N LEU A 179 9.11 -11.48 -16.11
CA LEU A 179 9.12 -12.17 -14.81
C LEU A 179 9.77 -13.56 -14.86
N ASN A 180 9.75 -14.19 -16.04
CA ASN A 180 10.27 -15.53 -16.30
C ASN A 180 11.48 -15.52 -17.25
N MET A 181 12.32 -14.48 -17.24
CA MET A 181 13.53 -14.37 -18.08
C MET A 181 14.47 -15.59 -17.97
N SER A 182 14.23 -16.48 -17.00
CA SER A 182 14.86 -17.79 -16.83
C SER A 182 14.36 -18.92 -17.76
N LYS A 183 13.27 -18.75 -18.52
CA LYS A 183 12.66 -19.85 -19.33
C LYS A 183 12.96 -19.78 -20.84
N THR A 184 13.40 -18.66 -21.37
CA THR A 184 13.41 -18.41 -22.83
C THR A 184 14.70 -18.80 -23.56
N ASP A 185 15.76 -19.22 -22.86
CA ASP A 185 16.87 -19.92 -23.50
C ASP A 185 16.61 -21.43 -23.46
N SER A 186 16.08 -21.91 -24.58
CA SER A 186 15.97 -23.29 -25.03
C SER A 186 16.87 -24.32 -24.33
N TYR A 187 16.26 -25.45 -23.95
CA TYR A 187 16.86 -26.80 -23.86
C TYR A 187 18.39 -26.86 -24.03
N THR A 188 19.11 -26.44 -23.00
CA THR A 188 20.29 -27.18 -22.58
C THR A 188 20.11 -27.40 -21.10
N GLU A 189 20.17 -28.66 -20.69
CA GLU A 189 20.66 -29.00 -19.36
C GLU A 189 22.03 -28.32 -19.22
N ARG A 190 22.05 -27.04 -18.83
CA ARG A 190 23.22 -26.51 -18.16
C ARG A 190 23.12 -27.04 -16.74
N PRO A 191 24.12 -27.80 -16.28
CA PRO A 191 24.06 -28.39 -14.96
C PRO A 191 23.83 -27.26 -13.98
N CYS A 192 23.01 -27.51 -12.96
CA CYS A 192 23.33 -27.10 -11.61
C CYS A 192 24.81 -27.47 -11.35
N GLN A 193 25.74 -26.63 -11.79
CA GLN A 193 27.15 -26.77 -11.48
C GLN A 193 27.23 -26.44 -10.00
N GLN A 194 27.14 -27.48 -9.17
CA GLN A 194 28.10 -27.87 -8.11
C GLN A 194 28.91 -26.75 -7.42
N HIS A 195 28.39 -25.55 -7.31
CA HIS A 195 28.87 -24.58 -6.35
C HIS A 195 28.15 -24.93 -5.06
N SER A 196 28.87 -25.48 -4.09
CA SER A 196 28.42 -25.37 -2.72
C SER A 196 28.35 -23.87 -2.42
N TRP A 197 27.17 -23.29 -2.58
CA TRP A 197 26.92 -21.92 -2.18
C TRP A 197 27.20 -21.84 -0.68
N THR A 198 28.25 -21.12 -0.32
CA THR A 198 28.52 -20.75 1.06
C THR A 198 27.97 -19.34 1.26
N ARG A 199 27.63 -18.98 2.51
CA ARG A 199 27.15 -17.63 2.85
C ARG A 199 28.04 -16.54 2.25
N ASP A 200 29.36 -16.66 2.39
CA ASP A 200 30.33 -15.68 1.86
C ASP A 200 30.27 -15.54 0.33
N ARG A 201 30.06 -16.65 -0.40
CA ARG A 201 29.93 -16.63 -1.86
C ARG A 201 28.63 -15.96 -2.29
N ILE A 202 27.54 -16.23 -1.58
CA ILE A 202 26.25 -15.58 -1.84
C ILE A 202 26.35 -14.08 -1.55
N CYS A 203 26.95 -13.66 -0.42
CA CYS A 203 27.15 -12.24 -0.12
C CYS A 203 27.95 -11.53 -1.21
N ASN A 204 29.07 -12.10 -1.66
CA ASN A 204 29.89 -11.49 -2.72
C ASN A 204 29.15 -11.43 -4.07
N TYR A 205 28.37 -12.47 -4.39
CA TYR A 205 27.54 -12.52 -5.58
C TYR A 205 26.43 -11.47 -5.53
N LEU A 206 25.72 -11.38 -4.40
CA LEU A 206 24.68 -10.37 -4.14
C LEU A 206 25.26 -8.96 -4.23
N GLN A 207 26.41 -8.70 -3.60
CA GLN A 207 27.09 -7.40 -3.67
C GLN A 207 27.37 -7.00 -5.12
N SER A 208 27.91 -7.92 -5.93
CA SER A 208 28.21 -7.70 -7.34
C SER A 208 26.94 -7.47 -8.17
N THR A 209 25.89 -8.26 -7.89
CA THR A 209 24.61 -8.21 -8.61
C THR A 209 23.85 -6.93 -8.30
N VAL A 210 23.76 -6.55 -7.02
CA VAL A 210 23.14 -5.30 -6.56
C VAL A 210 23.88 -4.10 -7.14
N ALA A 211 25.22 -4.12 -7.12
CA ALA A 211 26.03 -3.06 -7.73
C ALA A 211 25.77 -2.91 -9.23
N HIS A 212 25.62 -4.03 -9.94
CA HIS A 212 25.28 -4.04 -11.35
C HIS A 212 23.88 -3.50 -11.64
N VAL A 213 22.86 -4.00 -10.94
CA VAL A 213 21.45 -3.60 -11.12
C VAL A 213 21.25 -2.12 -10.80
N LEU A 214 21.86 -1.64 -9.72
CA LEU A 214 21.77 -0.23 -9.31
C LEU A 214 22.76 0.69 -10.05
N ASN A 215 23.61 0.13 -10.92
CA ASN A 215 24.67 0.83 -11.64
C ASN A 215 25.53 1.73 -10.71
N LYS A 216 25.96 1.16 -9.58
CA LYS A 216 26.77 1.85 -8.55
C LYS A 216 28.08 1.09 -8.29
N PRO A 217 29.14 1.78 -7.82
CA PRO A 217 30.40 1.11 -7.46
C PRO A 217 30.17 0.06 -6.36
N ILE A 218 30.86 -1.07 -6.47
CA ILE A 218 30.68 -2.24 -5.58
C ILE A 218 31.00 -1.92 -4.11
N GLU A 219 31.89 -0.94 -3.88
CA GLU A 219 32.31 -0.46 -2.57
C GLU A 219 31.15 0.18 -1.79
N THR A 220 30.13 0.68 -2.49
CA THR A 220 28.91 1.24 -1.89
C THR A 220 28.17 0.20 -1.04
N PHE A 221 28.32 -1.08 -1.39
CA PHE A 221 27.61 -2.22 -0.79
C PHE A 221 28.52 -3.07 0.10
N ALA A 222 29.66 -2.53 0.56
CA ALA A 222 30.59 -3.25 1.42
C ALA A 222 30.02 -3.53 2.83
N ASP A 223 29.04 -2.75 3.27
CA ASP A 223 28.30 -2.99 4.52
C ASP A 223 27.04 -3.79 4.22
N TYR A 224 27.08 -5.10 4.48
CA TYR A 224 26.00 -6.03 4.17
C TYR A 224 24.75 -5.85 5.03
N THR A 225 24.85 -5.13 6.16
CA THR A 225 23.73 -4.90 7.09
C THR A 225 22.85 -3.73 6.69
N LYS A 226 23.32 -2.88 5.76
CA LYS A 226 22.56 -1.74 5.29
C LYS A 226 21.39 -2.17 4.43
N SER A 227 20.26 -1.53 4.67
CA SER A 227 19.07 -1.69 3.84
C SER A 227 19.33 -1.18 2.43
N LEU A 228 19.11 -2.04 1.44
CA LEU A 228 19.17 -1.77 0.01
C LEU A 228 18.22 -0.63 -0.39
N HIS A 229 17.08 -0.48 0.29
CA HIS A 229 16.16 0.64 0.10
C HIS A 229 16.82 1.99 0.34
N SER A 230 17.60 2.09 1.43
CA SER A 230 18.35 3.30 1.75
C SER A 230 19.42 3.62 0.70
N LEU A 231 19.82 2.62 -0.08
CA LEU A 231 20.79 2.70 -1.17
C LEU A 231 20.15 2.84 -2.56
N SER A 232 18.88 3.26 -2.61
CA SER A 232 18.11 3.53 -3.83
C SER A 232 17.56 2.28 -4.54
N LEU A 233 17.33 1.18 -3.81
CA LEU A 233 16.55 0.07 -4.34
C LEU A 233 15.05 0.42 -4.32
N ASP A 234 14.46 0.41 -5.51
CA ASP A 234 13.05 0.69 -5.77
C ASP A 234 12.36 -0.55 -6.38
N SER A 235 11.08 -0.42 -6.73
CA SER A 235 10.31 -1.57 -7.20
C SER A 235 10.76 -2.14 -8.54
N LEU A 236 11.29 -1.30 -9.43
CA LEU A 236 11.80 -1.75 -10.72
C LEU A 236 13.13 -2.52 -10.56
N THR A 237 14.06 -1.93 -9.80
CA THR A 237 15.37 -2.53 -9.52
C THR A 237 15.24 -3.78 -8.64
N ALA A 238 14.24 -3.84 -7.75
CA ALA A 238 13.90 -5.05 -7.02
C ALA A 238 13.50 -6.20 -7.95
N VAL A 239 12.65 -5.95 -8.95
CA VAL A 239 12.25 -6.97 -9.93
C VAL A 239 13.45 -7.42 -10.77
N GLN A 240 14.30 -6.49 -11.22
CA GLN A 240 15.52 -6.83 -11.97
C GLN A 240 16.52 -7.64 -11.14
N LEU A 241 16.71 -7.28 -9.87
CA LEU A 241 17.55 -8.02 -8.94
C LEU A 241 16.99 -9.42 -8.75
N ARG A 242 15.71 -9.55 -8.39
CA ARG A 242 15.03 -10.84 -8.22
C ARG A 242 15.14 -11.72 -9.47
N ASN A 243 14.96 -11.16 -10.65
CA ASN A 243 15.09 -11.90 -11.91
C ASN A 243 16.52 -12.41 -12.13
N THR A 244 17.53 -11.57 -11.84
CA THR A 244 18.94 -11.99 -11.90
C THR A 244 19.21 -13.14 -10.92
N LEU A 245 18.69 -13.05 -9.70
CA LEU A 245 18.85 -14.10 -8.69
C LEU A 245 18.11 -15.40 -9.06
N CYS A 246 16.99 -15.31 -9.77
CA CYS A 246 16.25 -16.50 -10.20
C CYS A 246 17.05 -17.40 -11.17
N PHE A 247 18.04 -16.85 -11.87
CA PHE A 247 18.93 -17.66 -12.73
C PHE A 247 19.83 -18.61 -11.94
N GLU A 248 20.36 -18.16 -10.80
CA GLU A 248 21.29 -18.93 -9.98
C GLU A 248 20.58 -19.76 -8.89
N PHE A 249 19.48 -19.23 -8.35
CA PHE A 249 18.80 -19.78 -7.18
C PHE A 249 17.40 -20.38 -7.48
N GLY A 250 17.01 -20.44 -8.75
CA GLY A 250 15.71 -20.98 -9.17
C GLY A 250 14.54 -20.03 -8.90
N GLN A 251 13.32 -20.57 -8.80
CA GLN A 251 12.13 -19.74 -8.63
C GLN A 251 12.09 -19.09 -7.24
N LEU A 252 12.24 -17.76 -7.19
CA LEU A 252 12.12 -16.96 -5.98
C LEU A 252 10.75 -16.27 -5.90
N GLU A 253 10.27 -15.99 -4.69
CA GLU A 253 9.03 -15.24 -4.48
C GLU A 253 9.15 -13.79 -4.97
N GLN A 254 8.02 -13.16 -5.31
CA GLN A 254 8.02 -11.80 -5.89
C GLN A 254 8.49 -10.73 -4.90
N ASN A 255 8.19 -10.93 -3.61
CA ASN A 255 8.49 -9.95 -2.56
C ASN A 255 9.83 -10.18 -1.84
N ILE A 256 10.61 -11.20 -2.25
CA ILE A 256 11.81 -11.63 -1.54
C ILE A 256 12.83 -10.50 -1.30
N ILE A 257 12.97 -9.57 -2.24
CA ILE A 257 13.92 -8.44 -2.13
C ILE A 257 13.46 -7.41 -1.09
N PHE A 258 12.15 -7.24 -0.94
CA PHE A 258 11.56 -6.31 0.03
C PHE A 258 11.57 -6.89 1.44
N GLU A 259 11.31 -8.20 1.53
CA GLU A 259 11.28 -8.92 2.79
C GLU A 259 12.66 -9.09 3.42
N PHE A 260 13.68 -9.29 2.58
CA PHE A 260 15.08 -9.38 2.99
C PHE A 260 15.86 -8.19 2.44
N PRO A 261 15.69 -6.99 3.05
CA PRO A 261 16.09 -5.73 2.46
C PRO A 261 17.59 -5.46 2.55
N SER A 262 18.44 -6.41 2.94
CA SER A 262 19.88 -6.25 3.10
C SER A 262 20.63 -7.49 2.60
N ILE A 263 21.89 -7.33 2.21
CA ILE A 263 22.69 -8.41 1.61
C ILE A 263 22.87 -9.57 2.60
N ASP A 264 23.06 -9.27 3.88
CA ASP A 264 23.27 -10.28 4.92
C ASP A 264 22.05 -11.18 5.14
N VAL A 265 20.85 -10.61 5.24
CA VAL A 265 19.61 -11.35 5.47
C VAL A 265 19.16 -12.05 4.18
N LEU A 266 19.30 -11.41 3.02
CA LEU A 266 18.99 -12.03 1.73
C LEU A 266 19.93 -13.19 1.43
N ALA A 267 21.21 -13.10 1.81
CA ALA A 267 22.15 -14.21 1.66
C ALA A 267 21.76 -15.43 2.50
N ASP A 268 21.29 -15.20 3.73
CA ASP A 268 20.80 -16.27 4.61
C ASP A 268 19.58 -16.96 4.02
N GLU A 269 18.64 -16.19 3.49
CA GLU A 269 17.45 -16.76 2.87
C GLU A 269 17.79 -17.56 1.60
N LEU A 270 18.64 -17.03 0.71
CA LEU A 270 19.06 -17.76 -0.48
C LEU A 270 19.83 -19.03 -0.14
N LEU A 271 20.62 -19.02 0.93
CA LEU A 271 21.29 -20.22 1.44
C LEU A 271 20.28 -21.26 1.94
N ARG A 272 19.22 -20.80 2.63
CA ARG A 272 18.09 -21.64 3.06
C ARG A 272 17.34 -22.24 1.87
N ILE A 273 17.05 -21.45 0.84
CA ILE A 273 16.38 -21.93 -0.39
C ILE A 273 17.25 -22.94 -1.12
N THR A 274 18.55 -22.67 -1.28
CA THR A 274 19.50 -23.56 -1.96
C THR A 274 19.67 -24.89 -1.23
N SER A 275 19.74 -24.85 0.10
CA SER A 275 19.81 -26.06 0.93
C SER A 275 18.50 -26.85 0.92
N LYS A 276 17.34 -26.19 0.83
CA LYS A 276 16.04 -26.82 0.66
C LYS A 276 15.85 -27.40 -0.76
N GLN A 277 16.35 -26.78 -1.82
CA GLN A 277 16.21 -27.29 -3.19
C GLN A 277 16.96 -28.61 -3.44
N GLN A 278 17.96 -28.97 -2.61
CA GLN A 278 18.60 -30.29 -2.64
C GLN A 278 17.75 -31.40 -1.99
N ALA A 279 16.69 -31.06 -1.26
CA ALA A 279 15.67 -31.96 -0.73
C ALA A 279 14.32 -31.65 -1.40
N ARG A 280 13.98 -32.36 -2.48
CA ARG A 280 12.85 -32.11 -3.38
C ARG A 280 11.52 -31.64 -2.73
N THR A 281 10.81 -30.80 -3.50
CA THR A 281 9.33 -30.62 -3.59
C THR A 281 8.56 -30.38 -2.30
N SER A 282 8.18 -29.12 -2.06
CA SER A 282 6.84 -28.68 -1.61
C SER A 282 6.90 -27.23 -1.14
N ASN A 283 5.88 -26.43 -1.49
CA ASN A 283 5.59 -25.08 -0.99
C ASN A 283 5.88 -24.97 0.52
N ASP A 284 6.69 -23.99 0.94
CA ASP A 284 7.24 -24.00 2.29
C ASP A 284 6.41 -23.15 3.29
N PRO A 285 6.05 -23.70 4.48
CA PRO A 285 5.15 -23.11 5.50
C PRO A 285 5.78 -22.09 6.47
N LEU A 286 6.93 -21.47 6.15
CA LEU A 286 7.69 -20.73 7.17
C LEU A 286 7.13 -19.33 7.52
N HIS A 287 6.40 -18.70 6.59
CA HIS A 287 5.93 -17.31 6.76
C HIS A 287 4.78 -17.14 7.76
N TYR A 288 3.98 -18.18 7.95
CA TYR A 288 2.85 -18.12 8.88
C TYR A 288 3.27 -18.34 10.32
N LYS A 289 4.32 -19.13 10.55
CA LYS A 289 4.75 -19.46 11.90
C LYS A 289 5.02 -18.22 12.75
N GLU A 290 5.68 -17.20 12.19
CA GLU A 290 5.93 -15.95 12.93
C GLU A 290 4.64 -15.18 13.24
N THR A 291 3.68 -15.19 12.30
CA THR A 291 2.36 -14.56 12.51
C THR A 291 1.62 -15.26 13.64
N GLU A 292 1.63 -16.60 13.63
CA GLU A 292 1.02 -17.44 14.66
C GLU A 292 1.68 -17.23 16.04
N GLU A 293 3.02 -17.17 16.10
CA GLU A 293 3.77 -16.88 17.32
C GLU A 293 3.41 -15.49 17.91
N ILE A 294 3.18 -14.49 17.06
CA ILE A 294 2.74 -13.16 17.50
C ILE A 294 1.30 -13.21 18.05
N ILE A 295 0.39 -13.93 17.39
CA ILE A 295 -0.99 -14.11 17.87
C ILE A 295 -0.95 -14.78 19.26
N ASP A 296 -0.24 -15.89 19.40
CA ASP A 296 -0.13 -16.63 20.67
C ASP A 296 0.46 -15.78 21.78
N LYS A 297 1.51 -14.99 21.48
CA LYS A 297 2.09 -14.04 22.43
C LYS A 297 1.05 -13.09 23.00
N TYR A 298 0.18 -12.51 22.17
CA TYR A 298 -0.84 -11.57 22.66
C TYR A 298 -1.96 -12.28 23.41
N ILE A 299 -2.36 -13.48 22.98
CA ILE A 299 -3.31 -14.31 23.72
C ILE A 299 -2.80 -14.58 25.14
N ASP A 300 -1.52 -14.93 25.29
CA ASP A 300 -0.94 -15.19 26.60
C ASP A 300 -0.82 -13.93 27.47
N LEU A 301 -0.47 -12.79 26.87
CA LEU A 301 -0.54 -11.49 27.56
C LEU A 301 -1.95 -11.16 28.03
N MET A 302 -2.97 -11.47 27.23
CA MET A 302 -4.39 -11.25 27.59
C MET A 302 -4.84 -12.12 28.77
N LYS A 303 -4.44 -13.40 28.78
CA LYS A 303 -4.70 -14.31 29.92
C LYS A 303 -4.05 -13.77 31.20
N ALA A 304 -2.77 -13.39 31.13
CA ALA A 304 -2.06 -12.83 32.28
C ALA A 304 -2.70 -11.53 32.79
N HIS A 305 -3.18 -10.68 31.90
CA HIS A 305 -3.91 -9.47 32.28
C HIS A 305 -5.25 -9.77 32.96
N LYS A 306 -6.01 -10.74 32.43
CA LYS A 306 -7.27 -11.18 33.02
C LYS A 306 -7.08 -11.66 34.47
N ASP A 307 -6.05 -12.45 34.71
CA ASP A 307 -5.74 -12.95 36.05
C ASP A 307 -5.44 -11.81 37.04
N GLN A 308 -4.73 -10.76 36.60
CA GLN A 308 -4.48 -9.56 37.40
C GLN A 308 -5.77 -8.78 37.72
N MET A 309 -6.70 -8.71 36.76
CA MET A 309 -7.98 -8.01 36.94
C MET A 309 -8.92 -8.72 37.90
N ILE A 310 -8.97 -10.07 37.87
CA ILE A 310 -9.76 -10.87 38.81
C ILE A 310 -9.32 -10.57 40.25
N ILE A 311 -8.00 -10.57 40.51
CA ILE A 311 -7.42 -10.26 41.83
C ILE A 311 -7.79 -8.84 42.30
N ALA A 312 -7.80 -7.85 41.40
CA ALA A 312 -8.14 -6.47 41.73
C ALA A 312 -9.64 -6.25 42.00
N SER A 313 -10.51 -7.03 41.33
CA SER A 313 -11.96 -6.90 41.43
C SER A 313 -12.54 -7.32 42.79
N GLU A 314 -11.83 -8.18 43.54
CA GLU A 314 -12.25 -8.62 44.90
C GLU A 314 -12.19 -7.51 45.96
N THR A 315 -11.68 -6.31 45.62
CA THR A 315 -11.43 -5.21 46.59
C THR A 315 -12.40 -4.01 46.45
N ILE A 316 -13.30 -4.00 45.46
CA ILE A 316 -14.14 -2.80 45.17
C ILE A 316 -15.62 -3.11 45.40
N SER A 317 -16.22 -2.52 46.45
CA SER A 317 -17.66 -2.61 46.69
C SER A 317 -18.44 -1.71 45.72
N SER A 318 -19.46 -2.30 45.11
CA SER A 318 -20.36 -1.68 44.14
C SER A 318 -21.37 -0.73 44.80
N ASP A 319 -21.28 0.56 44.48
CA ASP A 319 -22.41 1.47 44.53
C ASP A 319 -22.36 2.37 43.29
N LEU A 320 -23.42 2.34 42.45
CA LEU A 320 -24.10 3.49 41.84
C LEU A 320 -24.81 3.19 40.50
N ASP A 321 -26.11 3.50 40.52
CA ASP A 321 -27.10 3.84 39.48
C ASP A 321 -26.95 3.39 38.02
N SER A 322 -27.80 2.42 37.68
CA SER A 322 -28.14 1.95 36.34
C SER A 322 -29.46 2.56 35.85
N ASN A 323 -29.50 3.84 35.46
CA ASN A 323 -30.60 4.34 34.61
C ASN A 323 -30.40 5.75 34.01
N ALA A 324 -29.47 5.88 33.07
CA ALA A 324 -29.51 6.99 32.12
C ALA A 324 -29.22 6.47 30.71
N SER A 325 -29.99 6.92 29.72
CA SER A 325 -29.63 6.81 28.30
C SER A 325 -28.29 7.56 28.10
N LYS A 326 -27.18 6.86 28.33
CA LYS A 326 -25.84 7.44 28.28
C LYS A 326 -25.52 7.74 26.83
N LYS A 327 -25.40 9.04 26.51
CA LYS A 327 -24.82 9.49 25.24
C LYS A 327 -23.44 8.84 25.05
N ARG A 328 -23.15 8.41 23.83
CA ARG A 328 -21.90 7.72 23.43
C ARG A 328 -20.70 8.66 23.49
N VAL A 329 -19.56 8.16 23.93
CA VAL A 329 -18.27 8.83 23.87
C VAL A 329 -17.34 7.94 23.07
N VAL A 330 -16.91 8.42 21.91
CA VAL A 330 -16.18 7.59 20.95
C VAL A 330 -14.70 7.98 20.95
N LEU A 331 -13.81 7.01 21.09
CA LEU A 331 -12.39 7.17 20.82
C LEU A 331 -12.11 6.65 19.42
N ILE A 332 -11.52 7.48 18.56
CA ILE A 332 -11.11 7.08 17.22
C ILE A 332 -9.60 7.28 17.04
N THR A 333 -8.92 6.23 16.55
CA THR A 333 -7.54 6.35 16.07
C THR A 333 -7.54 6.57 14.56
N GLY A 334 -6.58 7.36 14.07
CA GLY A 334 -6.44 7.57 12.62
C GLY A 334 -7.50 8.51 12.03
N ALA A 335 -8.06 9.41 12.84
CA ALA A 335 -9.01 10.44 12.40
C ALA A 335 -8.43 11.39 11.33
N ASN A 336 -7.10 11.47 11.19
CA ASN A 336 -6.42 12.21 10.12
C ASN A 336 -6.22 11.39 8.82
N GLY A 337 -6.63 10.12 8.82
CA GLY A 337 -6.58 9.22 7.67
C GLY A 337 -7.77 9.40 6.72
N SER A 338 -7.74 8.69 5.59
CA SER A 338 -8.79 8.77 4.57
C SER A 338 -10.16 8.35 5.11
N LEU A 339 -10.25 7.14 5.69
CA LEU A 339 -11.48 6.61 6.25
C LEU A 339 -11.84 7.27 7.59
N GLY A 340 -10.88 7.34 8.53
CA GLY A 340 -11.14 7.82 9.90
C GLY A 340 -11.68 9.24 9.96
N SER A 341 -11.28 10.13 9.04
CA SER A 341 -11.79 11.50 8.98
C SER A 341 -13.28 11.57 8.63
N HIS A 342 -13.75 10.70 7.72
CA HIS A 342 -15.17 10.61 7.36
C HIS A 342 -15.98 9.99 8.51
N ILE A 343 -15.46 8.94 9.15
CA ILE A 343 -16.10 8.34 10.34
C ILE A 343 -16.28 9.41 11.44
N MET A 344 -15.24 10.18 11.73
CA MET A 344 -15.28 11.26 12.73
C MET A 344 -16.36 12.30 12.41
N LEU A 345 -16.47 12.76 11.16
CA LEU A 345 -17.50 13.71 10.74
C LEU A 345 -18.92 13.15 10.87
N ASP A 346 -19.12 11.88 10.51
CA ASP A 346 -20.43 11.24 10.60
C ASP A 346 -20.85 10.98 12.05
N LEU A 347 -19.89 10.68 12.94
CA LEU A 347 -20.13 10.66 14.38
C LEU A 347 -20.56 12.02 14.92
N MET A 348 -19.99 13.11 14.41
CA MET A 348 -20.31 14.45 14.87
C MET A 348 -21.72 14.92 14.51
N LYS A 349 -22.29 14.39 13.42
CA LYS A 349 -23.70 14.61 13.03
C LYS A 349 -24.70 13.87 13.92
N LYS A 350 -24.26 12.88 14.70
CA LYS A 350 -25.12 12.02 15.51
C LYS A 350 -25.41 12.66 16.88
N PRO A 351 -26.68 12.97 17.24
CA PRO A 351 -27.02 13.63 18.51
C PRO A 351 -26.75 12.77 19.76
N GLN A 352 -26.69 11.45 19.59
CA GLN A 352 -26.33 10.50 20.63
C GLN A 352 -24.83 10.50 20.95
N VAL A 353 -23.97 11.07 20.10
CA VAL A 353 -22.52 11.15 20.36
C VAL A 353 -22.24 12.42 21.16
N LYS A 354 -21.92 12.27 22.44
CA LYS A 354 -21.55 13.36 23.35
C LYS A 354 -20.19 13.94 22.98
N ARG A 355 -19.20 13.07 22.72
CA ARG A 355 -17.80 13.47 22.52
C ARG A 355 -17.06 12.46 21.66
N VAL A 356 -16.07 12.95 20.92
CA VAL A 356 -15.14 12.17 20.10
C VAL A 356 -13.70 12.52 20.53
N TYR A 357 -12.98 11.54 21.07
CA TYR A 357 -11.54 11.61 21.31
C TYR A 357 -10.79 11.16 20.06
N CYS A 358 -10.00 12.04 19.46
CA CYS A 358 -9.19 11.76 18.28
C CYS A 358 -7.74 11.53 18.69
N LEU A 359 -7.29 10.27 18.69
CA LEU A 359 -5.92 9.90 19.04
C LEU A 359 -5.07 9.78 17.77
N LEU A 360 -3.96 10.53 17.71
CA LEU A 360 -3.13 10.66 16.51
C LEU A 360 -1.64 10.50 16.84
N ARG A 361 -0.91 9.69 16.05
CA ARG A 361 0.53 9.41 16.26
C ARG A 361 1.41 10.65 16.14
N GLY A 362 2.27 10.91 17.12
CA GLY A 362 3.29 11.98 17.10
C GLY A 362 2.80 13.35 17.58
N GLU A 363 3.70 14.33 17.63
CA GLU A 363 3.46 15.70 18.17
C GLU A 363 2.62 16.61 17.28
N ASN A 364 1.94 17.62 17.85
CA ASN A 364 1.06 18.55 17.12
C ASN A 364 -0.15 17.86 16.47
N ALA A 365 -0.80 16.97 17.23
CA ALA A 365 -1.95 16.19 16.77
C ALA A 365 -3.09 17.05 16.22
N THR A 366 -3.42 18.16 16.87
CA THR A 366 -4.46 19.10 16.44
C THR A 366 -4.16 19.68 15.06
N ASP A 367 -2.94 20.17 14.83
CA ASP A 367 -2.54 20.74 13.54
C ASP A 367 -2.54 19.70 12.42
N ARG A 368 -2.17 18.45 12.73
CA ARG A 368 -2.27 17.36 11.76
C ARG A 368 -3.71 17.03 11.42
N LEU A 369 -4.61 16.99 12.40
CA LEU A 369 -6.03 16.75 12.13
C LEU A 369 -6.63 17.89 11.31
N HIS A 370 -6.35 19.13 11.70
CA HIS A 370 -6.79 20.32 10.99
C HIS A 370 -6.31 20.31 9.55
N ARG A 371 -5.00 20.11 9.32
CA ARG A 371 -4.43 19.97 7.96
C ARG A 371 -5.08 18.82 7.21
N ALA A 372 -5.20 17.64 7.83
CA ALA A 372 -5.81 16.47 7.20
C ALA A 372 -7.26 16.72 6.74
N MET A 373 -8.08 17.38 7.55
CA MET A 373 -9.46 17.71 7.21
C MET A 373 -9.55 18.85 6.20
N GLN A 374 -8.73 19.89 6.36
CA GLN A 374 -8.64 21.03 5.45
C GLN A 374 -8.28 20.57 4.05
N THR A 375 -7.26 19.72 3.96
CA THR A 375 -6.81 19.17 2.70
C THR A 375 -7.84 18.25 2.06
N ARG A 376 -8.67 17.56 2.87
CA ARG A 376 -9.81 16.76 2.39
C ARG A 376 -11.04 17.59 2.06
N LYS A 377 -10.97 18.93 2.19
CA LYS A 377 -12.10 19.86 2.03
C LYS A 377 -13.31 19.47 2.88
N GLN A 378 -13.03 18.91 4.06
CA GLN A 378 -14.03 18.55 5.04
C GLN A 378 -14.43 19.76 5.88
N ASP A 379 -15.59 19.66 6.54
CA ASP A 379 -16.11 20.73 7.39
C ASP A 379 -15.23 20.90 8.64
N LEU A 380 -14.43 21.97 8.66
CA LEU A 380 -13.56 22.32 9.76
C LEU A 380 -14.30 22.92 10.96
N THR A 381 -15.55 23.38 10.78
CA THR A 381 -16.32 23.99 11.88
C THR A 381 -16.57 22.98 13.00
N VAL A 382 -16.58 21.69 12.67
CA VAL A 382 -16.67 20.57 13.62
C VAL A 382 -15.52 20.57 14.63
N LEU A 383 -14.31 21.03 14.23
CA LEU A 383 -13.15 21.12 15.13
C LEU A 383 -13.22 22.32 16.08
N LEU A 384 -14.10 23.29 15.83
CA LEU A 384 -14.31 24.45 16.73
C LEU A 384 -15.10 24.06 17.98
N ASP A 385 -15.88 22.98 17.92
CA ASP A 385 -16.59 22.44 19.08
C ASP A 385 -15.64 21.59 19.93
N THR A 386 -14.75 22.27 20.65
CA THR A 386 -13.75 21.65 21.54
C THR A 386 -14.39 20.91 22.73
N ASN A 387 -15.68 21.13 23.00
CA ASN A 387 -16.42 20.37 24.01
C ASN A 387 -16.77 18.95 23.52
N ARG A 388 -17.01 18.82 22.21
CA ARG A 388 -17.34 17.55 21.56
C ARG A 388 -16.15 16.89 20.87
N VAL A 389 -15.13 17.63 20.42
CA VAL A 389 -13.93 17.05 19.78
C VAL A 389 -12.70 17.34 20.62
N VAL A 390 -12.06 16.28 21.11
CA VAL A 390 -10.81 16.37 21.88
C VAL A 390 -9.72 15.65 21.12
N VAL A 391 -8.65 16.36 20.77
CA VAL A 391 -7.52 15.79 20.03
C VAL A 391 -6.37 15.50 21.00
N LEU A 392 -5.88 14.27 20.98
CA LEU A 392 -4.78 13.81 21.82
C LEU A 392 -3.65 13.25 20.94
N SER A 393 -2.41 13.59 21.28
CA SER A 393 -1.24 12.91 20.73
C SER A 393 -1.20 11.49 21.29
N MET A 394 -0.86 10.51 20.46
CA MET A 394 -0.82 9.10 20.84
C MET A 394 0.56 8.51 20.57
N ASP A 395 1.05 7.71 21.50
CA ASP A 395 2.18 6.80 21.28
C ASP A 395 1.70 5.37 21.51
N LEU A 396 1.68 4.56 20.46
CA LEU A 396 1.22 3.17 20.54
C LEU A 396 2.22 2.23 21.21
N ASN A 397 3.48 2.64 21.35
CA ASN A 397 4.50 1.85 22.05
C ASN A 397 4.40 1.98 23.57
N ASP A 398 3.75 3.03 24.07
CA ASP A 398 3.48 3.23 25.49
C ASP A 398 2.18 2.51 25.88
N GLU A 399 2.22 1.74 26.97
CA GLU A 399 1.05 1.03 27.51
C GLU A 399 -0.14 1.95 27.83
N LYS A 400 0.13 3.22 28.18
CA LYS A 400 -0.90 4.24 28.44
C LYS A 400 -1.16 5.13 27.22
N LEU A 401 -0.77 4.68 26.03
CA LEU A 401 -1.00 5.36 24.76
C LEU A 401 -0.34 6.75 24.69
N GLY A 402 0.72 6.97 25.46
CA GLY A 402 1.41 8.26 25.61
C GLY A 402 0.64 9.28 26.44
N GLN A 403 -0.41 8.86 27.17
CA GLN A 403 -1.20 9.74 28.03
C GLN A 403 -0.68 9.78 29.47
N THR A 404 -0.97 10.88 30.17
CA THR A 404 -0.82 10.93 31.63
C THR A 404 -1.78 9.94 32.28
N LEU A 405 -1.44 9.45 33.48
CA LEU A 405 -2.29 8.52 34.23
C LEU A 405 -3.73 9.07 34.41
N ALA A 406 -3.85 10.35 34.76
CA ALA A 406 -5.15 11.00 34.93
C ALA A 406 -5.99 11.01 33.64
N MET A 407 -5.37 11.28 32.49
CA MET A 407 -6.06 11.27 31.20
C MET A 407 -6.42 9.84 30.78
N TYR A 408 -5.51 8.88 30.97
CA TYR A 408 -5.78 7.47 30.68
C TYR A 408 -6.97 6.93 31.49
N GLU A 409 -7.02 7.21 32.79
CA GLU A 409 -8.15 6.85 33.65
C GLU A 409 -9.44 7.60 33.27
N GLN A 410 -9.34 8.84 32.77
CA GLN A 410 -10.51 9.56 32.25
C GLN A 410 -11.06 8.90 30.99
N LEU A 411 -10.21 8.51 30.04
CA LEU A 411 -10.61 7.77 28.85
C LEU A 411 -11.31 6.47 29.26
N GLN A 412 -10.72 5.73 30.20
CA GLN A 412 -11.27 4.51 30.76
C GLN A 412 -12.65 4.67 31.42
N ARG A 413 -12.97 5.83 31.98
CA ARG A 413 -14.27 6.09 32.63
C ARG A 413 -15.36 6.59 31.68
N GLU A 414 -14.97 7.35 30.66
CA GLU A 414 -15.93 8.05 29.79
C GLU A 414 -16.20 7.33 28.47
N VAL A 415 -15.19 6.69 27.87
CA VAL A 415 -15.29 6.11 26.53
C VAL A 415 -16.23 4.92 26.53
N THR A 416 -17.14 4.89 25.56
CA THR A 416 -18.08 3.79 25.34
C THR A 416 -17.74 2.96 24.12
N ASP A 417 -17.02 3.56 23.15
CA ASP A 417 -16.72 2.95 21.86
C ASP A 417 -15.30 3.33 21.43
N VAL A 418 -14.52 2.35 21.01
CA VAL A 418 -13.21 2.53 20.39
C VAL A 418 -13.33 2.15 18.92
N ILE A 419 -12.92 3.03 18.02
CA ILE A 419 -12.79 2.76 16.58
C ILE A 419 -11.32 2.83 16.22
N HIS A 420 -10.72 1.67 15.99
CA HIS A 420 -9.32 1.58 15.62
C HIS A 420 -9.15 1.54 14.09
N SER A 421 -8.94 2.73 13.50
CA SER A 421 -8.67 2.87 12.06
C SER A 421 -7.20 3.18 11.75
N ALA A 422 -6.37 3.50 12.74
CA ALA A 422 -4.96 3.81 12.54
C ALA A 422 -4.13 2.54 12.24
N TRP A 423 -3.85 2.28 10.97
CA TRP A 423 -2.94 1.23 10.53
C TRP A 423 -1.97 1.77 9.49
N LYS A 424 -0.70 1.34 9.54
CA LYS A 424 0.27 1.70 8.51
C LYS A 424 -0.04 0.91 7.23
N MET A 425 -0.09 1.58 6.09
CA MET A 425 -0.32 0.93 4.80
C MET A 425 0.99 0.93 4.02
N ASP A 426 1.77 -0.11 4.23
CA ASP A 426 3.10 -0.29 3.65
C ASP A 426 3.28 -1.78 3.32
N PHE A 427 3.12 -2.13 2.05
CA PHE A 427 3.15 -3.52 1.60
C PHE A 427 4.55 -4.14 1.60
N ASN A 428 5.58 -3.32 1.81
CA ASN A 428 6.98 -3.77 1.88
C ASN A 428 7.43 -4.11 3.30
N MET A 429 6.62 -3.79 4.32
CA MET A 429 6.96 -4.10 5.71
C MET A 429 6.70 -5.57 6.06
N THR A 430 7.58 -6.14 6.88
CA THR A 430 7.44 -7.50 7.41
C THR A 430 6.40 -7.57 8.53
N ILE A 431 5.94 -8.77 8.89
CA ILE A 431 5.06 -8.97 10.04
C ILE A 431 5.69 -8.47 11.36
N LYS A 432 7.03 -8.57 11.50
CA LYS A 432 7.77 -8.06 12.66
C LYS A 432 7.72 -6.54 12.77
N ASP A 433 7.84 -5.85 11.64
CA ASP A 433 7.71 -4.39 11.62
C ASP A 433 6.28 -3.96 11.97
N PHE A 434 5.27 -4.66 11.46
CA PHE A 434 3.87 -4.43 11.84
C PHE A 434 3.57 -4.77 13.29
N HIS A 435 4.25 -5.76 13.86
CA HIS A 435 4.15 -6.08 15.28
C HIS A 435 4.61 -4.92 16.15
N ARG A 436 5.77 -4.33 15.85
CA ARG A 436 6.28 -3.12 16.52
C ARG A 436 5.39 -1.90 16.29
N GLU A 437 4.95 -1.66 15.06
CA GLU A 437 4.31 -0.40 14.67
C GLU A 437 2.79 -0.36 14.86
N CYS A 438 2.12 -1.51 14.90
CA CYS A 438 0.65 -1.61 14.86
C CYS A 438 0.08 -2.59 15.91
N LEU A 439 0.52 -3.85 15.93
CA LEU A 439 -0.11 -4.89 16.77
C LEU A 439 0.07 -4.62 18.27
N GLN A 440 1.23 -4.09 18.68
CA GLN A 440 1.42 -3.68 20.08
C GLN A 440 0.45 -2.57 20.48
N GLY A 441 0.24 -1.60 19.61
CA GLY A 441 -0.75 -0.55 19.80
C GLY A 441 -2.19 -1.05 19.87
N LEU A 442 -2.53 -2.04 19.03
CA LEU A 442 -3.83 -2.71 19.07
C LEU A 442 -4.06 -3.35 20.44
N TYR A 443 -3.08 -4.09 20.97
CA TYR A 443 -3.16 -4.69 22.30
C TYR A 443 -3.34 -3.64 23.41
N HIS A 444 -2.59 -2.52 23.38
CA HIS A 444 -2.75 -1.45 24.37
C HIS A 444 -4.14 -0.80 24.32
N LEU A 445 -4.72 -0.65 23.13
CA LEU A 445 -6.09 -0.13 22.97
C LEU A 445 -7.14 -1.15 23.44
N LEU A 446 -6.93 -2.44 23.20
CA LEU A 446 -7.80 -3.50 23.72
C LEU A 446 -7.73 -3.51 25.27
N LYS A 447 -6.54 -3.34 25.85
CA LYS A 447 -6.34 -3.21 27.32
C LYS A 447 -7.01 -1.95 27.90
N LEU A 448 -7.04 -0.85 27.15
CA LEU A 448 -7.84 0.33 27.52
C LEU A 448 -9.33 -0.03 27.58
N ALA A 449 -9.82 -0.75 26.57
CA ALA A 449 -11.22 -1.10 26.40
C ALA A 449 -11.69 -2.22 27.34
N SER A 450 -10.80 -3.08 27.82
CA SER A 450 -11.10 -4.19 28.73
C SER A 450 -11.26 -3.76 30.19
N ASN A 451 -11.33 -2.46 30.48
CA ASN A 451 -11.20 -1.95 31.84
C ASN A 451 -12.46 -2.15 32.71
N THR A 452 -12.26 -2.58 33.95
CA THR A 452 -13.29 -2.87 34.97
C THR A 452 -13.71 -1.66 35.80
N LEU A 453 -13.12 -0.46 35.62
CA LEU A 453 -13.51 0.73 36.41
C LEU A 453 -14.94 1.20 36.12
N THR A 454 -15.59 0.68 35.08
CA THR A 454 -16.98 0.97 34.74
C THR A 454 -17.76 -0.31 34.50
N GLN A 455 -18.99 -0.41 34.99
CA GLN A 455 -19.90 -1.54 34.69
C GLN A 455 -20.36 -1.59 33.21
N SER A 456 -20.04 -0.59 32.39
CA SER A 456 -20.41 -0.57 30.98
C SER A 456 -19.30 -1.12 30.11
N THR A 457 -19.59 -2.21 29.43
CA THR A 457 -18.77 -2.83 28.39
C THR A 457 -18.41 -1.82 27.29
N MET A 458 -17.12 -1.58 27.05
CA MET A 458 -16.69 -0.78 25.89
C MET A 458 -16.81 -1.61 24.63
N ARG A 459 -17.23 -0.98 23.53
CA ARG A 459 -17.29 -1.65 22.22
C ARG A 459 -16.04 -1.31 21.43
N PHE A 460 -15.44 -2.30 20.78
CA PHE A 460 -14.19 -2.16 20.05
C PHE A 460 -14.39 -2.50 18.57
N HIS A 461 -14.29 -1.49 17.71
CA HIS A 461 -14.40 -1.67 16.27
C HIS A 461 -12.99 -1.66 15.65
N PHE A 462 -12.57 -2.80 15.14
CA PHE A 462 -11.31 -2.94 14.40
C PHE A 462 -11.57 -2.80 12.90
N ILE A 463 -10.92 -1.82 12.26
CA ILE A 463 -10.98 -1.69 10.81
C ILE A 463 -9.91 -2.59 10.17
N SER A 464 -10.35 -3.70 9.58
CA SER A 464 -9.49 -4.66 8.88
C SER A 464 -9.44 -4.41 7.37
N SER A 465 -8.96 -5.39 6.61
CA SER A 465 -8.75 -5.33 5.17
C SER A 465 -8.95 -6.71 4.56
N ILE A 466 -9.54 -6.78 3.36
CA ILE A 466 -9.71 -8.03 2.61
C ILE A 466 -8.40 -8.81 2.39
N SER A 467 -7.25 -8.14 2.52
CA SER A 467 -5.93 -8.78 2.49
C SER A 467 -5.71 -9.80 3.62
N SER A 468 -6.50 -9.77 4.70
CA SER A 468 -6.47 -10.79 5.77
C SER A 468 -6.99 -12.15 5.30
N ALA A 469 -7.72 -12.19 4.18
CA ALA A 469 -8.34 -13.41 3.64
C ALA A 469 -8.05 -13.61 2.13
N GLY A 470 -7.17 -12.81 1.55
CA GLY A 470 -7.05 -12.65 0.09
C GLY A 470 -6.16 -13.66 -0.66
N SER A 471 -5.72 -14.76 -0.06
CA SER A 471 -4.77 -15.68 -0.71
C SER A 471 -5.36 -16.56 -1.82
N GLY A 472 -6.69 -16.62 -1.92
CA GLY A 472 -7.39 -17.49 -2.87
C GLY A 472 -7.42 -18.97 -2.45
N LEU A 473 -7.06 -19.32 -1.21
CA LEU A 473 -7.25 -20.67 -0.67
C LEU A 473 -8.72 -21.05 -0.53
N ILE A 474 -9.60 -20.06 -0.41
CA ILE A 474 -11.05 -20.23 -0.32
C ILE A 474 -11.68 -19.36 -1.41
N GLU A 475 -12.54 -19.96 -2.25
CA GLU A 475 -13.21 -19.25 -3.34
C GLU A 475 -14.27 -18.26 -2.84
N GLU A 476 -14.97 -18.59 -1.75
CA GLU A 476 -15.97 -17.74 -1.11
C GLU A 476 -15.70 -17.64 0.40
N ILE A 477 -15.61 -16.41 0.91
CA ILE A 477 -15.26 -16.14 2.31
C ILE A 477 -16.49 -15.54 2.98
N GLU A 478 -17.01 -16.24 3.99
CA GLU A 478 -18.13 -15.77 4.80
C GLU A 478 -17.68 -14.60 5.69
N GLU A 479 -18.61 -13.69 6.02
CA GLU A 479 -18.37 -12.57 6.96
C GLU A 479 -18.41 -13.05 8.42
N GLU A 480 -17.66 -14.10 8.72
CA GLU A 480 -17.50 -14.70 10.04
C GLU A 480 -16.02 -14.68 10.46
N PRO A 481 -15.69 -14.87 11.75
CA PRO A 481 -14.31 -15.02 12.18
C PRO A 481 -13.55 -16.06 11.36
N LEU A 482 -12.48 -15.63 10.69
CA LEU A 482 -11.65 -16.50 9.87
C LEU A 482 -11.08 -17.63 10.73
N PRO A 483 -11.03 -18.87 10.22
CA PRO A 483 -10.37 -19.95 10.94
C PRO A 483 -8.87 -19.66 11.02
N ARG A 484 -8.27 -20.06 12.14
CA ARG A 484 -6.82 -19.93 12.35
C ARG A 484 -6.08 -20.96 11.50
N GLN A 485 -5.80 -20.61 10.24
CA GLN A 485 -5.24 -21.50 9.23
C GLN A 485 -4.15 -20.80 8.42
N GLU A 486 -3.06 -21.53 8.21
CA GLU A 486 -1.94 -21.05 7.40
C GLU A 486 -2.36 -20.77 5.96
N GLY A 487 -1.88 -19.63 5.45
CA GLY A 487 -2.03 -19.25 4.06
C GLY A 487 -3.33 -18.54 3.71
N LEU A 488 -4.23 -18.16 4.63
CA LEU A 488 -5.48 -17.45 4.30
C LEU A 488 -5.30 -15.98 3.92
N SER A 489 -4.51 -15.24 4.69
CA SER A 489 -4.07 -13.89 4.34
C SER A 489 -3.07 -13.89 3.19
N LEU A 490 -3.02 -12.77 2.46
CA LEU A 490 -2.03 -12.54 1.43
C LEU A 490 -0.61 -12.73 1.99
N PRO A 491 0.33 -13.33 1.23
CA PRO A 491 1.69 -13.62 1.68
C PRO A 491 2.56 -12.35 1.68
N GLN A 492 2.14 -11.35 2.43
CA GLN A 492 2.81 -10.06 2.61
C GLN A 492 2.51 -9.53 4.01
N GLY A 493 3.46 -8.84 4.63
CA GLY A 493 3.36 -8.45 6.04
C GLY A 493 2.13 -7.62 6.37
N TYR A 494 1.64 -6.78 5.44
CA TYR A 494 0.38 -6.04 5.65
C TYR A 494 -0.83 -6.98 5.79
N GLY A 495 -0.98 -7.97 4.90
CA GLY A 495 -2.07 -8.94 4.93
C GLY A 495 -2.04 -9.77 6.21
N GLN A 496 -0.86 -10.31 6.53
CA GLN A 496 -0.60 -11.06 7.76
C GLN A 496 -0.87 -10.23 9.01
N SER A 497 -0.50 -8.94 9.03
CA SER A 497 -0.74 -8.08 10.19
C SER A 497 -2.22 -7.84 10.45
N LYS A 498 -3.03 -7.73 9.38
CA LYS A 498 -4.48 -7.57 9.51
C LYS A 498 -5.13 -8.85 10.01
N TYR A 499 -4.75 -9.99 9.44
CA TYR A 499 -5.15 -11.31 9.93
C TYR A 499 -4.80 -11.52 11.41
N ALA A 500 -3.57 -11.23 11.81
CA ALA A 500 -3.18 -11.28 13.22
C ALA A 500 -4.00 -10.33 14.09
N GLY A 501 -4.27 -9.11 13.62
CA GLY A 501 -5.10 -8.14 14.32
C GLY A 501 -6.54 -8.64 14.55
N GLU A 502 -7.15 -9.27 13.55
CA GLU A 502 -8.48 -9.87 13.68
C GLU A 502 -8.51 -10.96 14.76
N HIS A 503 -7.56 -11.90 14.72
CA HIS A 503 -7.46 -12.97 15.71
C HIS A 503 -7.19 -12.45 17.13
N ILE A 504 -6.36 -11.42 17.28
CA ILE A 504 -6.11 -10.76 18.56
C ILE A 504 -7.40 -10.11 19.09
N CYS A 505 -8.20 -9.47 18.23
CA CYS A 505 -9.49 -8.90 18.62
C CYS A 505 -10.50 -9.97 19.05
N TRP A 506 -10.63 -11.08 18.30
CA TRP A 506 -11.51 -12.19 18.68
C TRP A 506 -11.08 -12.86 19.98
N ALA A 507 -9.77 -13.08 20.17
CA ALA A 507 -9.26 -13.61 21.42
C ALA A 507 -9.54 -12.69 22.61
N ALA A 508 -9.45 -11.37 22.43
CA ALA A 508 -9.81 -10.41 23.47
C ALA A 508 -11.30 -10.48 23.82
N MET A 509 -12.18 -10.60 22.81
CA MET A 509 -13.62 -10.77 23.00
C MET A 509 -13.93 -12.03 23.82
N ASP A 510 -13.33 -13.17 23.45
CA ASP A 510 -13.55 -14.45 24.13
C ASP A 510 -12.98 -14.47 25.56
N LEU A 511 -11.80 -13.89 25.77
CA LEU A 511 -11.12 -13.93 27.06
C LEU A 511 -11.68 -12.90 28.04
N TRP A 512 -12.02 -11.70 27.58
CA TRP A 512 -12.37 -10.59 28.47
C TRP A 512 -13.88 -10.36 28.63
N GLY A 513 -14.76 -10.95 27.79
CA GLY A 513 -16.20 -11.13 28.02
C GLY A 513 -17.07 -9.87 28.18
N GLU A 514 -16.47 -8.73 28.53
CA GLU A 514 -17.06 -7.40 28.68
C GLU A 514 -16.70 -6.48 27.49
N LEU A 515 -16.14 -7.05 26.42
CA LEU A 515 -15.75 -6.35 25.21
C LEU A 515 -16.57 -6.88 24.03
N GLU A 516 -17.43 -6.06 23.43
CA GLU A 516 -18.01 -6.37 22.10
C GLU A 516 -17.01 -5.90 21.06
N ALA A 517 -16.22 -6.83 20.49
CA ALA A 517 -15.32 -6.54 19.39
C ALA A 517 -15.99 -6.84 18.04
N ASP A 518 -15.94 -5.90 17.11
CA ASP A 518 -16.46 -6.06 15.75
C ASP A 518 -15.35 -5.76 14.73
N VAL A 519 -15.20 -6.63 13.73
CA VAL A 519 -14.17 -6.57 12.71
C VAL A 519 -14.81 -6.16 11.39
N GLN A 520 -14.40 -5.01 10.87
CA GLN A 520 -14.95 -4.43 9.64
C GLN A 520 -13.89 -4.42 8.54
N SER A 521 -14.03 -5.32 7.56
CA SER A 521 -13.10 -5.45 6.43
C SER A 521 -13.31 -4.36 5.39
N CYS A 522 -12.28 -3.55 5.13
CA CYS A 522 -12.33 -2.48 4.13
C CYS A 522 -11.46 -2.79 2.92
N ILE A 523 -11.90 -2.36 1.72
CA ILE A 523 -11.07 -2.37 0.52
C ILE A 523 -10.36 -1.00 0.44
N PRO A 524 -9.02 -0.93 0.46
CA PRO A 524 -8.34 0.30 0.09
C PRO A 524 -8.66 0.60 -1.37
N LYS A 525 -9.42 1.67 -1.62
CA LYS A 525 -9.70 2.17 -2.97
C LYS A 525 -8.55 3.02 -3.49
#